data_AF-A0A8J8JFD7-F1
#
_entry.id   AF-A0A8J8JFD7-F1
#
_cell.length_a   1.000
_cell.length_b   1.000
_cell.length_c   1.000
_cell.angle_alpha   90.00
_cell.angle_beta   90.00
_cell.angle_gamma   90.00
#
_symmetry.space_group_name_H-M   'P 1'
#
loop_
_entity.id
_entity.type
_entity.pdbx_description
1 polymer ?
#
loop_
_entity_poly.entity_id
_entity_poly.type
_entity_poly.pdbx_seq_one_letter_code
_entity_poly.pdbx_strand_id
1 'polypeptide(L)'
;MDEKKKKRPVDEFAWQEYDKEEFEERFPALARELEEEGVPIEAYRTNEEQVLDEEVRDFSGYNPTVIDFLRRCETDEEALEIINWMEEHGEITHEMAKELRITLVQKGVRAFGSKKEWGWYERHRKRE
;
A
#
# COMPACT_ATOMS: atom_id res chain seq x y z
N MET A 1 20.44 -3.79 42.29
CA MET A 1 19.17 -4.49 42.01
C MET A 1 18.87 -4.16 40.58
N ASP A 2 19.51 -4.88 39.67
CA ASP A 2 19.51 -4.55 38.24
C ASP A 2 18.14 -4.89 37.64
N GLU A 3 17.42 -3.83 37.24
CA GLU A 3 16.19 -3.94 36.49
C GLU A 3 16.49 -4.66 35.16
N LYS A 4 16.09 -5.92 35.07
CA LYS A 4 16.07 -6.65 33.80
C LYS A 4 15.12 -5.92 32.85
N LYS A 5 15.68 -5.11 31.95
CA LYS A 5 14.95 -4.53 30.81
C LYS A 5 14.19 -5.66 30.10
N LYS A 6 12.88 -5.49 29.96
CA LYS A 6 12.02 -6.40 29.20
C LYS A 6 12.54 -6.46 27.76
N LYS A 7 13.05 -7.63 27.35
CA LYS A 7 13.48 -7.86 25.97
C LYS A 7 12.28 -7.70 25.03
N ARG A 8 12.46 -6.94 23.95
CA ARG A 8 11.41 -6.66 22.96
C ARG A 8 11.42 -7.77 21.89
N PRO A 9 10.31 -8.01 21.18
CA PRO A 9 10.25 -9.02 20.11
C PRO A 9 11.30 -8.82 19.00
N VAL A 10 11.77 -7.58 18.80
CA VAL A 10 12.86 -7.25 17.87
C VAL A 10 14.21 -7.89 18.26
N ASP A 11 14.37 -8.24 19.53
CA ASP A 11 15.59 -8.86 20.06
C ASP A 11 15.61 -10.40 19.86
N GLU A 12 14.56 -10.99 19.26
CA GLU A 12 14.40 -12.43 19.03
C GLU A 12 14.31 -12.84 17.54
N PHE A 13 14.78 -12.01 16.61
CA PHE A 13 14.82 -12.41 15.19
C PHE A 13 16.04 -13.29 14.87
N ALA A 14 15.77 -14.55 14.49
CA ALA A 14 16.75 -15.62 14.29
C ALA A 14 17.64 -15.52 13.01
N TRP A 15 17.72 -14.37 12.34
CA TRP A 15 18.53 -14.20 11.11
C TRP A 15 19.50 -13.01 11.13
N GLN A 16 19.82 -12.44 12.30
CA GLN A 16 20.86 -11.43 12.41
C GLN A 16 22.26 -12.07 12.57
N GLU A 17 22.94 -12.31 11.44
CA GLU A 17 24.41 -12.29 11.38
C GLU A 17 24.96 -10.84 11.35
N TYR A 18 24.17 -9.87 11.81
CA TYR A 18 24.56 -8.46 11.81
C TYR A 18 24.57 -7.94 13.24
N ASP A 19 25.71 -7.38 13.62
CA ASP A 19 25.84 -6.60 14.84
C ASP A 19 24.91 -5.38 14.76
N LYS A 20 24.18 -5.09 15.84
CA LYS A 20 23.25 -3.94 15.90
C LYS A 20 24.00 -2.64 15.64
N GLU A 21 25.23 -2.53 16.16
CA GLU A 21 26.07 -1.35 15.94
C GLU A 21 26.43 -1.19 14.46
N GLU A 22 26.79 -2.28 13.77
CA GLU A 22 27.12 -2.25 12.34
C GLU A 22 25.90 -1.91 11.46
N PHE A 23 24.69 -2.28 11.89
CA PHE A 23 23.44 -1.90 11.21
C PHE A 23 23.13 -0.41 11.39
N GLU A 24 23.29 0.13 12.60
CA GLU A 24 23.09 1.55 12.89
C GLU A 24 24.08 2.45 12.13
N GLU A 25 25.34 2.03 12.02
CA GLU A 25 26.36 2.76 11.24
C GLU A 25 26.07 2.74 9.74
N ARG A 26 25.69 1.58 9.18
CA ARG A 26 25.44 1.44 7.74
C ARG A 26 24.09 2.01 7.30
N PHE A 27 23.08 1.95 8.16
CA PHE A 27 21.70 2.32 7.84
C PHE A 27 21.08 3.24 8.90
N PRO A 28 21.67 4.42 9.17
CA PRO A 28 21.27 5.28 10.28
C PRO A 28 19.84 5.82 10.17
N ALA A 29 19.32 6.01 8.96
CA ALA A 29 17.94 6.44 8.74
C ALA A 29 16.94 5.30 9.06
N LEU A 30 17.18 4.09 8.55
CA LEU A 30 16.34 2.92 8.81
C LEU A 30 16.36 2.54 10.30
N ALA A 31 17.52 2.64 10.95
CA ALA A 31 17.63 2.39 12.38
C ALA A 31 16.76 3.36 13.20
N ARG A 32 16.73 4.65 12.84
CA ARG A 32 15.86 5.65 13.48
C ARG A 32 14.38 5.33 13.25
N GLU A 33 14.00 5.01 12.01
CA GLU A 33 12.61 4.64 11.67
C GLU A 33 12.14 3.38 12.42
N LEU A 34 13.04 2.42 12.69
CA LEU A 34 12.77 1.22 13.49
C LEU A 34 12.64 1.49 14.99
N GLU A 35 13.30 2.53 15.50
CA GLU A 35 13.24 2.93 16.91
C GLU A 35 12.06 3.87 17.23
N GLU A 36 11.56 4.59 16.23
CA GLU A 36 10.36 5.40 16.30
C GLU A 36 9.07 4.54 16.36
N GLU A 37 7.93 5.16 16.70
CA GLU A 37 6.63 4.47 16.62
C GLU A 37 6.35 4.11 15.16
N GLY A 38 6.40 2.82 14.84
CA GLY A 38 6.11 2.31 13.51
C GLY A 38 4.72 2.70 13.02
N VAL A 39 4.57 2.84 11.71
CA VAL A 39 3.27 3.08 11.08
C VAL A 39 2.39 1.84 11.27
N PRO A 40 1.18 1.95 11.87
CA PRO A 40 0.29 0.80 11.99
C PRO A 40 -0.09 0.31 10.59
N ILE A 41 0.18 -0.95 10.31
CA ILE A 41 -0.30 -1.60 9.08
C ILE A 41 -1.81 -1.82 9.26
N GLU A 42 -2.61 -0.91 8.72
CA GLU A 42 -4.08 -1.00 8.82
C GLU A 42 -4.65 -2.20 8.05
N ALA A 43 -3.99 -2.62 6.97
CA ALA A 43 -4.39 -3.79 6.21
C ALA A 43 -3.25 -4.38 5.39
N TYR A 44 -3.25 -5.70 5.23
CA TYR A 44 -2.42 -6.43 4.30
C TYR A 44 -3.32 -7.32 3.45
N ARG A 45 -3.11 -7.34 2.13
CA ARG A 45 -3.91 -8.18 1.22
C ARG A 45 -3.28 -9.57 1.16
N THR A 46 -4.03 -10.61 1.51
CA THR A 46 -3.57 -12.01 1.39
C THR A 46 -3.99 -12.67 0.08
N ASN A 47 -4.92 -12.09 -0.67
CA ASN A 47 -5.29 -12.48 -2.04
C ASN A 47 -5.78 -11.25 -2.84
N GLU A 48 -5.90 -11.38 -4.16
CA GLU A 48 -6.42 -10.31 -5.05
C GLU A 48 -7.88 -9.94 -4.75
N GLU A 49 -8.64 -10.83 -4.09
CA GLU A 49 -10.09 -10.73 -3.88
C GLU A 49 -10.49 -10.15 -2.51
N GLN A 50 -9.52 -9.90 -1.62
CA GLN A 50 -9.72 -9.10 -0.40
C GLN A 50 -9.86 -7.63 -0.82
N VAL A 51 -11.03 -7.33 -1.36
CA VAL A 51 -11.66 -6.03 -1.20
C VAL A 51 -11.67 -5.83 0.31
N LEU A 52 -10.87 -4.87 0.78
CA LEU A 52 -11.00 -4.33 2.12
C LEU A 52 -12.50 -4.30 2.43
N ASP A 53 -12.94 -5.02 3.46
CA ASP A 53 -14.27 -4.81 4.02
C ASP A 53 -14.48 -3.30 4.01
N GLU A 54 -15.59 -2.88 3.40
CA GLU A 54 -15.93 -1.49 3.10
C GLU A 54 -16.22 -0.74 4.42
N GLU A 55 -15.25 -0.76 5.32
CA GLU A 55 -15.24 -0.03 6.56
C GLU A 55 -15.35 1.43 6.20
N VAL A 56 -16.30 2.05 6.86
CA VAL A 56 -16.60 3.46 6.77
C VAL A 56 -15.36 4.22 7.26
N ARG A 57 -14.54 4.67 6.33
CA ARG A 57 -13.27 5.37 6.60
C ARG A 57 -13.51 6.87 6.67
N ASP A 58 -12.68 7.55 7.47
CA ASP A 58 -12.50 8.97 7.26
C ASP A 58 -11.64 9.16 6.00
N PHE A 59 -12.21 9.74 4.95
CA PHE A 59 -11.50 10.05 3.73
C PHE A 59 -10.91 11.47 3.76
N SER A 60 -10.97 12.18 4.89
CA SER A 60 -10.33 13.49 5.04
C SER A 60 -8.82 13.35 4.81
N GLY A 61 -8.29 14.06 3.80
CA GLY A 61 -6.89 13.96 3.41
C GLY A 61 -6.47 12.65 2.70
N TYR A 62 -7.41 11.77 2.34
CA TYR A 62 -7.09 10.54 1.61
C TYR A 62 -6.60 10.82 0.19
N ASN A 63 -5.41 10.31 -0.14
CA ASN A 63 -4.86 10.37 -1.48
C ASN A 63 -5.22 9.08 -2.26
N PRO A 64 -5.97 9.15 -3.36
CA PRO A 64 -6.29 7.99 -4.18
C PRO A 64 -5.05 7.32 -4.77
N THR A 65 -5.04 5.99 -4.80
CA THR A 65 -3.98 5.20 -5.44
C THR A 65 -4.29 4.95 -6.92
N VAL A 66 -3.30 4.45 -7.68
CA VAL A 66 -3.53 3.99 -9.07
C VAL A 66 -4.72 3.03 -9.19
N ILE A 67 -4.89 2.11 -8.23
CA ILE A 67 -6.00 1.17 -8.22
C ILE A 67 -7.35 1.89 -8.06
N ASP A 68 -7.40 3.00 -7.33
CA ASP A 68 -8.63 3.78 -7.16
C ASP A 68 -9.06 4.51 -8.43
N PHE A 69 -8.10 4.89 -9.28
CA PHE A 69 -8.37 5.42 -10.61
C PHE A 69 -8.84 4.31 -11.55
N LEU A 70 -8.15 3.16 -11.57
CA LEU A 70 -8.54 2.02 -12.42
C LEU A 70 -9.93 1.49 -12.09
N ARG A 71 -10.33 1.48 -10.81
CA ARG A 71 -11.69 1.10 -10.40
C ARG A 71 -12.78 2.06 -10.85
N ARG A 72 -12.44 3.27 -11.33
CA ARG A 72 -13.40 4.22 -11.91
C ARG A 72 -13.59 4.04 -13.41
N CYS A 73 -12.60 3.47 -14.10
CA CYS A 73 -12.67 3.21 -15.53
C CYS A 73 -13.83 2.28 -15.87
N GLU A 74 -14.53 2.57 -16.95
CA GLU A 74 -15.59 1.77 -17.53
C GLU A 74 -15.04 0.68 -18.44
N THR A 75 -14.01 1.02 -19.23
CA THR A 75 -13.41 0.13 -20.23
C THR A 75 -11.92 -0.11 -19.99
N ASP A 76 -11.38 -1.12 -20.70
CA ASP A 76 -9.97 -1.47 -20.61
C ASP A 76 -9.08 -0.40 -21.28
N GLU A 77 -9.59 0.29 -22.31
CA GLU A 77 -8.87 1.38 -22.97
C GLU A 77 -8.65 2.56 -22.02
N GLU A 78 -9.67 2.97 -21.27
CA GLU A 78 -9.55 4.04 -20.26
C GLU A 78 -8.53 3.66 -19.18
N ALA A 79 -8.55 2.41 -18.73
CA ALA A 79 -7.60 1.90 -17.76
C ALA A 79 -6.17 1.94 -18.29
N LEU A 80 -5.96 1.59 -19.56
CA LEU A 80 -4.64 1.65 -20.21
C LEU A 80 -4.12 3.09 -20.31
N GLU A 81 -4.99 4.05 -20.67
CA GLU A 81 -4.63 5.47 -20.72
C GLU A 81 -4.17 5.98 -19.35
N ILE A 82 -4.91 5.63 -18.28
CA ILE A 82 -4.54 6.00 -16.91
C ILE A 82 -3.17 5.41 -16.53
N ILE A 83 -2.93 4.13 -16.82
CA ILE A 83 -1.64 3.48 -16.51
C ILE A 83 -0.48 4.19 -17.22
N ASN A 84 -0.64 4.48 -18.51
CA ASN A 84 0.40 5.14 -19.30
C ASN A 84 0.64 6.56 -18.79
N TRP A 85 -0.42 7.33 -18.51
CA TRP A 85 -0.29 8.67 -17.98
C TRP A 85 0.46 8.69 -16.64
N MET A 86 0.12 7.79 -15.71
CA MET A 86 0.79 7.71 -14.41
C MET A 86 2.25 7.29 -14.53
N GLU A 87 2.59 6.41 -15.48
CA GLU A 87 3.98 6.04 -15.77
C GLU A 87 4.78 7.20 -16.36
N GLU A 88 4.22 7.91 -17.34
CA GLU A 88 4.86 9.05 -18.00
C GLU A 88 5.16 10.20 -17.02
N HIS A 89 4.32 10.38 -16.00
CA HIS A 89 4.49 11.41 -14.97
C HIS A 89 5.31 10.94 -13.77
N GLY A 90 5.75 9.68 -13.74
CA GLY A 90 6.54 9.11 -12.64
C GLY A 90 5.73 8.84 -11.36
N GLU A 91 4.40 8.82 -11.44
CA GLU A 91 3.50 8.48 -10.33
C GLU A 91 3.57 6.99 -9.98
N ILE A 92 3.90 6.14 -10.97
CA ILE A 92 4.16 4.71 -10.79
C ILE A 92 5.46 4.32 -11.48
N THR A 93 6.11 3.28 -10.98
CA THR A 93 7.33 2.74 -11.61
C THR A 93 7.01 1.97 -12.88
N HIS A 94 7.99 1.86 -13.78
CA HIS A 94 7.85 1.08 -15.01
C HIS A 94 7.46 -0.39 -14.75
N GLU A 95 8.04 -0.99 -13.71
CA GLU A 95 7.75 -2.37 -13.30
C GLU A 95 6.29 -2.51 -12.85
N MET A 96 5.79 -1.57 -12.05
CA MET A 96 4.38 -1.54 -11.65
C MET A 96 3.45 -1.35 -12.85
N ALA A 97 3.75 -0.40 -13.74
CA ALA A 97 2.95 -0.15 -14.94
C ALA A 97 2.88 -1.39 -15.85
N LYS A 98 3.98 -2.14 -15.97
CA LYS A 98 4.03 -3.40 -16.72
C LYS A 98 3.11 -4.46 -16.12
N GLU A 99 3.16 -4.69 -14.81
CA GLU A 99 2.29 -5.66 -14.12
C GLU A 99 0.81 -5.28 -14.23
N LEU A 100 0.49 -3.99 -14.11
CA LEU A 100 -0.87 -3.48 -14.30
C LEU A 100 -1.37 -3.75 -15.73
N ARG A 101 -0.55 -3.50 -16.75
CA ARG A 101 -0.90 -3.79 -18.16
C ARG A 101 -1.12 -5.29 -18.41
N ILE A 102 -0.29 -6.16 -17.83
CA ILE A 102 -0.47 -7.62 -17.94
C ILE A 102 -1.81 -8.03 -17.31
N THR A 103 -2.09 -7.53 -16.10
CA THR A 103 -3.35 -7.82 -15.40
C THR A 103 -4.56 -7.35 -16.20
N LEU A 104 -4.49 -6.14 -16.76
CA LEU A 104 -5.53 -5.55 -17.59
C LEU A 104 -5.82 -6.41 -18.82
N VAL A 105 -4.80 -6.84 -19.55
CA VAL A 105 -4.96 -7.68 -20.76
C VAL A 105 -5.52 -9.07 -20.43
N GLN A 106 -5.13 -9.66 -19.30
CA GLN A 106 -5.53 -11.02 -18.95
C GLN A 106 -6.93 -11.11 -18.32
N LYS A 107 -7.27 -10.16 -17.46
CA LYS A 107 -8.45 -10.23 -16.58
C LYS A 107 -9.43 -9.07 -16.77
N GLY A 108 -9.05 -8.03 -17.55
CA GLY A 108 -9.84 -6.82 -17.77
C GLY A 108 -9.83 -5.85 -16.58
N VAL A 109 -10.43 -4.68 -16.76
CA VAL A 109 -10.45 -3.58 -15.77
C VAL A 109 -11.09 -3.98 -14.43
N ARG A 110 -11.98 -4.98 -14.43
CA ARG A 110 -12.64 -5.46 -13.20
C ARG A 110 -11.76 -6.36 -12.34
N ALA A 111 -10.58 -6.75 -12.83
CA ALA A 111 -9.57 -7.41 -12.01
C ALA A 111 -9.05 -6.53 -10.87
N PHE A 112 -9.11 -5.21 -11.04
CA PHE A 112 -8.69 -4.24 -10.02
C PHE A 112 -9.74 -3.99 -8.93
N GLY A 113 -10.92 -4.61 -9.05
CA GLY A 113 -12.01 -4.57 -8.08
C GLY A 113 -13.33 -4.04 -8.66
N SER A 114 -14.34 -3.97 -7.79
CA SER A 114 -15.67 -3.44 -8.13
C SER A 114 -15.60 -1.98 -8.57
N LYS A 115 -16.47 -1.61 -9.52
CA LYS A 115 -16.55 -0.25 -10.07
C LYS A 115 -16.91 0.76 -8.98
N LYS A 116 -16.10 1.82 -8.85
CA LYS A 116 -16.37 2.95 -7.97
C LYS A 116 -17.26 3.95 -8.70
N GLU A 117 -18.56 3.83 -8.49
CA GLU A 117 -19.57 4.74 -9.05
C GLU A 117 -19.39 6.20 -8.59
N TRP A 118 -19.99 7.14 -9.32
CA TRP A 118 -20.02 8.54 -8.90
C TRP A 118 -20.54 8.66 -7.46
N GLY A 119 -19.92 9.52 -6.64
CA GLY A 119 -20.28 9.70 -5.24
C GLY A 119 -19.84 8.57 -4.29
N TRP A 120 -18.96 7.65 -4.73
CA TRP A 120 -18.58 6.48 -3.92
C TRP A 120 -17.95 6.88 -2.58
N TYR A 121 -17.02 7.83 -2.54
CA TYR A 121 -16.37 8.23 -1.29
C TYR A 121 -17.36 8.90 -0.33
N GLU A 122 -18.29 9.70 -0.84
CA GLU A 122 -19.32 10.39 -0.07
C GLU A 122 -20.31 9.41 0.58
N ARG A 123 -20.58 8.28 -0.08
CA ARG A 123 -21.42 7.22 0.48
C ARG A 123 -20.71 6.38 1.53
N HIS A 124 -19.40 6.17 1.38
CA HIS A 124 -18.61 5.30 2.25
C HIS A 124 -17.82 6.05 3.33
N ARG A 125 -17.90 7.40 3.37
CA ARG A 125 -17.26 8.19 4.42
C ARG A 125 -18.00 8.04 5.75
N LYS A 126 -17.26 8.18 6.86
CA LYS A 126 -17.87 8.32 8.18
C LYS A 126 -18.76 9.55 8.23
N ARG A 127 -20.03 9.34 8.57
CA ARG A 127 -20.96 10.42 8.90
C ARG A 127 -20.72 10.78 10.36
N GLU A 128 -20.46 12.07 10.63
CA GLU A 128 -20.50 12.64 11.97
C GLU A 128 -21.93 12.70 12.51
#